data_AF-A0A2W5T9V5-F1
#
_entry.id   AF-A0A2W5T9V5-F1
#
_cell.length_a   1.000
_cell.length_b   1.000
_cell.length_c   1.000
_cell.angle_alpha   90.00
_cell.angle_beta   90.00
_cell.angle_gamma   90.00
#
_symmetry.space_group_name_H-M   'P 1'
#
loop_
_entity.id
_entity.type
_entity.pdbx_description
1 polymer ?
#
loop_
_entity_poly.entity_id
_entity_poly.type
_entity_poly.pdbx_seq_one_letter_code
_entity_poly.pdbx_strand_id
1 'polypeptide(L)'
;MTNSNSNNENNIHGHAIDAENIEVDLLDLENHSKTGKPVPKARKYRLRIDDAFYETEKDVLTGAEILGLASKLPSDSTLRQRLHGGKVETVAPEQIVRLDTPGLERFIVIPKENTEGENNIVDVNMAIQSTSALRRDFSLPETDTTFLDTNHPNWEAITDNGIPYIILNNFPVPPGYNHSTVKAAIIITSGYPLAALDMVYFFPDLARADGRMINALAPHTICGQQWQRWSRHYGWRHGVDDLTIHVERIKSWLDDELCK
;
A
#
# COMPACT_ATOMS: atom_id res chain seq x y z
N MET A 1 -1.65 -63.35 -3.30
CA MET A 1 -0.39 -62.59 -3.18
C MET A 1 -0.71 -61.17 -3.67
N THR A 2 -1.48 -60.35 -2.96
CA THR A 2 -1.19 -59.47 -1.80
C THR A 2 -0.06 -58.45 -2.00
N ASN A 3 -0.45 -57.18 -1.76
CA ASN A 3 0.25 -55.89 -1.60
C ASN A 3 0.59 -55.12 -2.89
N SER A 4 0.01 -53.95 -3.21
CA SER A 4 -0.35 -52.71 -2.47
C SER A 4 0.82 -51.72 -2.25
N ASN A 5 0.49 -50.44 -2.47
CA ASN A 5 1.15 -49.18 -2.07
C ASN A 5 2.16 -48.55 -3.02
N SER A 6 2.23 -47.23 -3.21
CA SER A 6 1.41 -46.11 -2.74
C SER A 6 1.86 -44.81 -3.43
N ASN A 7 0.91 -43.90 -3.60
CA ASN A 7 1.00 -42.44 -3.41
C ASN A 7 2.27 -41.71 -3.84
N ASN A 8 2.17 -41.02 -4.98
CA ASN A 8 2.97 -39.83 -5.25
C ASN A 8 2.30 -38.63 -4.54
N GLU A 9 2.62 -38.45 -3.26
CA GLU A 9 2.27 -37.24 -2.52
C GLU A 9 3.15 -36.09 -3.01
N ASN A 10 2.50 -35.05 -3.53
CA ASN A 10 3.11 -33.76 -3.82
C ASN A 10 3.77 -33.23 -2.55
N ASN A 11 5.09 -33.36 -2.48
CA ASN A 11 5.89 -32.87 -1.37
C ASN A 11 6.05 -31.34 -1.50
N ILE A 12 5.09 -30.61 -0.94
CA ILE A 12 5.13 -29.16 -0.74
C ILE A 12 5.86 -28.92 0.59
N HIS A 13 7.19 -29.05 0.56
CA HIS A 13 8.06 -28.63 1.65
C HIS A 13 9.14 -27.72 1.09
N GLY A 14 9.24 -26.51 1.65
CA GLY A 14 10.25 -25.53 1.28
C GLY A 14 11.65 -26.16 1.28
N HIS A 15 12.35 -26.01 0.16
CA HIS A 15 13.74 -26.42 0.08
C HIS A 15 14.58 -25.51 0.98
N ALA A 16 15.40 -26.11 1.83
CA ALA A 16 16.59 -25.41 2.33
C ALA A 16 17.44 -25.04 1.11
N ILE A 17 18.01 -23.85 1.11
CA ILE A 17 18.94 -23.39 0.08
C ILE A 17 20.09 -24.41 -0.11
N ASP A 18 20.21 -24.95 -1.33
CA ASP A 18 21.30 -25.87 -1.69
C ASP A 18 22.65 -25.14 -1.55
N ALA A 19 23.56 -25.70 -0.77
CA ALA A 19 24.82 -25.07 -0.35
C ALA A 19 25.81 -24.75 -1.49
N GLU A 20 25.55 -25.19 -2.72
CA GLU A 20 26.51 -25.11 -3.83
C GLU A 20 26.51 -23.77 -4.59
N ASN A 21 25.60 -22.83 -4.31
CA ASN A 21 25.49 -21.55 -5.06
C ASN A 21 25.29 -20.29 -4.19
N ILE A 22 25.74 -20.30 -2.93
CA ILE A 22 25.66 -19.12 -2.04
C ILE A 22 26.74 -18.09 -2.44
N GLU A 23 26.32 -16.90 -2.84
CA GLU A 23 27.20 -15.78 -3.22
C GLU A 23 27.48 -14.82 -2.06
N VAL A 24 26.51 -14.67 -1.14
CA VAL A 24 26.59 -13.76 0.01
C VAL A 24 26.04 -14.38 1.28
N ASP A 25 26.68 -14.08 2.41
CA ASP A 25 26.31 -14.65 3.70
C ASP A 25 25.03 -14.05 4.30
N LEU A 26 24.79 -12.75 4.10
CA LEU A 26 23.59 -12.04 4.52
C LEU A 26 23.27 -10.96 3.49
N LEU A 27 22.06 -11.00 2.93
CA LEU A 27 21.58 -10.00 1.98
C LEU A 27 20.49 -9.12 2.60
N ASP A 28 20.74 -7.82 2.66
CA ASP A 28 19.75 -6.81 3.05
C ASP A 28 18.92 -6.40 1.83
N LEU A 29 17.66 -6.83 1.81
CA LEU A 29 16.78 -6.66 0.65
C LEU A 29 16.46 -5.18 0.37
N GLU A 30 16.23 -4.37 1.42
CA GLU A 30 15.90 -2.95 1.29
C GLU A 30 17.06 -2.13 0.71
N ASN A 31 18.29 -2.48 1.10
CA ASN A 31 19.46 -1.80 0.56
C ASN A 31 19.84 -2.30 -0.83
N HIS A 32 19.69 -3.60 -1.09
CA HIS A 32 19.99 -4.19 -2.40
C HIS A 32 19.02 -3.72 -3.49
N SER A 33 17.73 -3.59 -3.17
CA SER A 33 16.69 -3.16 -4.11
C SER A 33 17.01 -1.82 -4.81
N LYS A 34 17.64 -0.89 -4.09
CA LYS A 34 18.07 0.43 -4.59
C LYS A 34 19.10 0.35 -5.72
N THR A 35 19.78 -0.78 -5.88
CA THR A 35 20.81 -0.96 -6.91
C THR A 35 20.22 -1.30 -8.28
N GLY A 36 18.96 -1.76 -8.33
CA GLY A 36 18.33 -2.27 -9.56
C GLY A 36 18.98 -3.52 -10.15
N LYS A 37 19.94 -4.14 -9.45
CA LYS A 37 20.67 -5.33 -9.91
C LYS A 37 19.91 -6.62 -9.56
N PRO A 38 20.20 -7.74 -10.26
CA PRO A 38 19.71 -9.06 -9.86
C PRO A 38 20.04 -9.37 -8.40
N VAL A 39 19.16 -10.09 -7.72
CA VAL A 39 19.35 -10.50 -6.32
C VAL A 39 20.31 -11.70 -6.28
N PRO A 40 21.50 -11.58 -5.64
CA PRO A 40 22.41 -12.72 -5.51
C PRO A 40 21.81 -13.77 -4.58
N LYS A 41 22.18 -15.04 -4.75
CA LYS A 41 21.78 -16.10 -3.82
C LYS A 41 22.50 -15.91 -2.49
N ALA A 42 21.72 -15.90 -1.40
CA ALA A 42 22.22 -15.59 -0.07
C ALA A 42 21.97 -16.73 0.91
N ARG A 43 22.87 -16.91 1.88
CA ARG A 43 22.64 -17.84 3.00
C ARG A 43 21.51 -17.36 3.91
N LYS A 44 21.44 -16.04 4.13
CA LYS A 44 20.39 -15.38 4.91
C LYS A 44 19.90 -14.14 4.19
N TYR A 45 18.61 -13.86 4.37
CA TYR A 45 17.96 -12.67 3.88
C TYR A 45 17.50 -11.84 5.07
N ARG A 46 17.87 -10.56 5.07
CA ARG A 46 17.38 -9.56 6.01
C ARG A 46 16.24 -8.79 5.35
N LEU A 47 15.04 -8.95 5.92
CA LEU A 47 13.83 -8.28 5.46
C LEU A 47 13.48 -7.15 6.41
N ARG A 48 12.93 -6.08 5.87
CA ARG A 48 12.24 -5.08 6.67
C ARG A 48 10.73 -5.36 6.66
N ILE A 49 10.14 -5.47 7.84
CA ILE A 49 8.68 -5.56 8.03
C ILE A 49 8.30 -4.41 8.94
N ASP A 50 7.50 -3.47 8.43
CA ASP A 50 7.33 -2.13 9.01
C ASP A 50 8.70 -1.46 9.27
N ASP A 51 9.14 -1.37 10.53
CA ASP A 51 10.42 -0.75 10.92
C ASP A 51 11.40 -1.72 11.57
N ALA A 52 11.00 -2.96 11.76
CA ALA A 52 11.86 -3.98 12.32
C ALA A 52 12.51 -4.79 11.20
N PHE A 53 13.76 -5.17 11.43
CA PHE A 53 14.48 -6.08 10.57
C PHE A 53 14.39 -7.50 11.11
N TYR A 54 14.08 -8.43 10.22
CA TYR A 54 13.99 -9.86 10.49
C TYR A 54 14.92 -10.61 9.55
N GLU A 55 15.36 -11.79 9.98
CA GLU A 55 16.25 -12.64 9.19
C GLU A 55 15.62 -14.01 8.96
N THR A 56 15.86 -14.56 7.77
CA THR A 56 15.43 -15.91 7.38
C THR A 56 16.49 -16.57 6.50
N GLU A 57 16.60 -17.89 6.59
CA GLU A 57 17.41 -18.72 5.69
C GLU A 57 16.62 -19.20 4.47
N LYS A 58 15.30 -18.97 4.43
CA LYS A 58 14.44 -19.30 3.29
C LYS A 58 14.43 -18.16 2.28
N ASP A 59 14.65 -18.46 1.00
CA ASP A 59 14.47 -17.52 -0.11
C ASP A 59 13.03 -17.50 -0.64
N VAL A 60 12.19 -18.45 -0.22
CA VAL A 60 10.77 -18.54 -0.54
C VAL A 60 9.96 -18.62 0.75
N LEU A 61 9.00 -17.71 0.92
CA LEU A 61 8.07 -17.68 2.05
C LEU A 61 6.65 -17.44 1.54
N THR A 62 5.66 -17.87 2.31
CA THR A 62 4.28 -17.43 2.15
C THR A 62 4.03 -16.09 2.84
N GLY A 63 2.97 -15.37 2.45
CA GLY A 63 2.55 -14.15 3.16
C GLY A 63 2.32 -14.38 4.65
N ALA A 64 1.75 -15.53 5.02
CA ALA A 64 1.55 -15.94 6.41
C ALA A 64 2.86 -16.15 7.18
N GLU A 65 3.87 -16.76 6.55
CA GLU A 65 5.20 -16.92 7.16
C GLU A 65 5.88 -15.56 7.39
N ILE A 66 5.74 -14.61 6.45
CA ILE A 66 6.29 -13.25 6.58
C ILE A 66 5.61 -12.51 7.74
N LEU A 67 4.27 -12.57 7.84
CA LEU A 67 3.54 -12.03 9.00
C LEU A 67 4.00 -12.68 10.31
N GLY A 68 4.23 -14.00 10.28
CA GLY A 68 4.72 -14.77 11.42
C GLY A 68 6.07 -14.29 11.95
N LEU A 69 6.99 -13.84 11.09
CA LEU A 69 8.27 -13.24 11.51
C LEU A 69 8.04 -12.03 12.44
N ALA A 70 7.03 -11.22 12.16
CA ALA A 70 6.64 -10.06 12.97
C ALA A 70 5.65 -10.39 14.09
N SER A 71 5.40 -11.67 14.38
CA SER A 71 4.40 -12.12 15.36
C SER A 71 2.99 -11.58 15.07
N LYS A 72 2.61 -11.52 13.79
CA LYS A 72 1.29 -11.09 13.30
C LYS A 72 0.55 -12.27 12.68
N LEU A 73 -0.79 -12.22 12.70
CA LEU A 73 -1.63 -13.28 12.13
C LEU A 73 -2.35 -12.79 10.87
N PRO A 74 -2.53 -13.63 9.84
CA PRO A 74 -3.34 -13.28 8.67
C PRO A 74 -4.78 -12.86 8.98
N SER A 75 -5.32 -13.32 10.12
CA SER A 75 -6.66 -12.95 10.61
C SER A 75 -6.74 -11.52 11.14
N ASP A 76 -5.64 -10.98 11.67
CA ASP A 76 -5.59 -9.66 12.30
C ASP A 76 -4.94 -8.59 11.42
N SER A 77 -4.32 -9.00 10.31
CA SER A 77 -3.49 -8.12 9.49
C SER A 77 -3.50 -8.51 8.01
N THR A 78 -3.36 -7.52 7.14
CA THR A 78 -3.05 -7.68 5.72
C THR A 78 -1.57 -7.39 5.50
N LEU A 79 -0.93 -8.17 4.64
CA LEU A 79 0.47 -7.97 4.24
C LEU A 79 0.53 -7.27 2.88
N ARG A 80 1.44 -6.30 2.75
CA ARG A 80 1.78 -5.70 1.47
C ARG A 80 3.28 -5.72 1.26
N GLN A 81 3.70 -5.83 0.00
CA GLN A 81 5.10 -5.69 -0.40
C GLN A 81 5.29 -4.38 -1.16
N ARG A 82 6.37 -3.68 -0.84
CA ARG A 82 6.84 -2.51 -1.59
C ARG A 82 8.02 -2.93 -2.45
N LEU A 83 7.96 -2.61 -3.73
CA LEU A 83 8.99 -2.86 -4.72
C LEU A 83 9.67 -1.55 -5.15
N HIS A 84 10.87 -1.69 -5.70
CA HIS A 84 11.66 -0.61 -6.24
C HIS A 84 10.87 0.15 -7.30
N GLY A 85 10.92 1.48 -7.24
CA GLY A 85 10.04 2.36 -8.00
C GLY A 85 8.71 2.66 -7.31
N GLY A 86 8.52 2.27 -6.03
CA GLY A 86 7.34 2.67 -5.25
C GLY A 86 6.06 1.91 -5.58
N LYS A 87 6.15 0.81 -6.33
CA LYS A 87 5.02 -0.10 -6.58
C LYS A 87 4.69 -0.85 -5.30
N VAL A 88 3.41 -0.88 -4.92
CA VAL A 88 2.92 -1.61 -3.74
C VAL A 88 1.87 -2.63 -4.15
N GLU A 89 2.02 -3.86 -3.66
CA GLU A 89 1.12 -4.97 -3.98
C GLU A 89 0.66 -5.66 -2.69
N THR A 90 -0.60 -6.09 -2.66
CA THR A 90 -1.10 -6.93 -1.57
C THR A 90 -0.58 -8.35 -1.73
N VAL A 91 -0.15 -8.95 -0.62
CA VAL A 91 0.34 -10.32 -0.56
C VAL A 91 -0.70 -11.14 0.21
N ALA A 92 -1.37 -12.08 -0.47
CA ALA A 92 -2.30 -12.99 0.18
C ALA A 92 -1.56 -13.93 1.16
N PRO A 93 -2.22 -14.47 2.21
CA PRO A 93 -1.56 -15.30 3.21
C PRO A 93 -0.87 -16.54 2.63
N GLU A 94 -1.47 -17.16 1.62
CA GLU A 94 -0.98 -18.35 0.93
C GLU A 94 -0.09 -18.00 -0.28
N GLN A 95 -0.02 -16.72 -0.66
CA GLN A 95 0.78 -16.29 -1.81
C GLN A 95 2.25 -16.55 -1.54
N ILE A 96 2.88 -17.23 -2.50
CA ILE A 96 4.32 -17.48 -2.50
C ILE A 96 5.05 -16.19 -2.86
N VAL A 97 5.91 -15.74 -1.96
CA VAL A 97 6.80 -14.59 -2.12
C VAL A 97 8.23 -15.10 -2.23
N ARG A 98 8.88 -14.69 -3.32
CA ARG A 98 10.28 -14.98 -3.59
C ARG A 98 11.14 -13.79 -3.17
N LEU A 99 12.03 -13.99 -2.20
CA LEU A 99 12.94 -12.94 -1.72
C LEU A 99 14.04 -12.60 -2.72
N ASP A 100 14.27 -13.47 -3.70
CA ASP A 100 15.15 -13.20 -4.84
C ASP A 100 14.46 -12.45 -6.00
N THR A 101 13.23 -11.95 -5.78
CA THR A 101 12.56 -11.04 -6.71
C THR A 101 13.30 -9.70 -6.73
N PRO A 102 13.79 -9.25 -7.91
CA PRO A 102 14.44 -7.96 -8.03
C PRO A 102 13.55 -6.81 -7.56
N GLY A 103 14.14 -5.91 -6.78
CA GLY A 103 13.46 -4.70 -6.31
C GLY A 103 12.62 -4.86 -5.06
N LEU A 104 12.53 -6.02 -4.41
CA LEU A 104 11.80 -6.12 -3.13
C LEU A 104 12.45 -5.22 -2.05
N GLU A 105 11.73 -4.19 -1.60
CA GLU A 105 12.24 -3.20 -0.64
C GLU A 105 11.89 -3.58 0.80
N ARG A 106 10.59 -3.72 1.09
CA ARG A 106 10.08 -4.00 2.44
C ARG A 106 8.67 -4.56 2.40
N PHE A 107 8.25 -5.13 3.52
CA PHE A 107 6.86 -5.49 3.78
C PHE A 107 6.22 -4.50 4.74
N ILE A 108 4.91 -4.31 4.56
CA ILE A 108 4.09 -3.40 5.36
C ILE A 108 2.93 -4.23 5.93
N VAL A 109 2.74 -4.15 7.24
CA VAL A 109 1.61 -4.80 7.92
C VAL A 109 0.51 -3.77 8.15
N ILE A 110 -0.67 -4.04 7.62
CA ILE A 110 -1.86 -3.22 7.83
C ILE A 110 -2.80 -3.99 8.77
N PRO A 111 -3.01 -3.54 10.03
CA PRO A 111 -3.98 -4.17 10.93
C PRO A 111 -5.38 -4.14 10.29
N LYS A 112 -6.07 -5.29 10.29
CA LYS A 112 -7.46 -5.42 9.89
C LYS A 112 -8.33 -5.00 11.08
N GLU A 113 -9.05 -3.88 10.94
CA GLU A 113 -10.23 -3.66 11.78
C GLU A 113 -11.38 -4.48 11.16
N ASN A 114 -12.13 -5.23 11.97
CA ASN A 114 -13.07 -6.26 11.50
C ASN A 114 -14.05 -5.76 10.42
N THR A 115 -13.97 -6.26 9.17
CA THR A 115 -14.87 -7.26 8.53
C THR A 115 -14.47 -7.45 7.05
N GLU A 116 -14.77 -8.64 6.52
CA GLU A 116 -14.44 -9.21 5.20
C GLU A 116 -14.89 -8.43 3.96
N GLY A 117 -14.12 -8.52 2.86
CA GLY A 117 -14.57 -8.19 1.51
C GLY A 117 -13.47 -7.92 0.47
N GLU A 118 -12.87 -8.96 -0.10
CA GLU A 118 -11.97 -8.90 -1.27
C GLU A 118 -12.70 -8.49 -2.57
N ASN A 119 -12.13 -7.54 -3.36
CA ASN A 119 -11.54 -7.82 -4.69
C ASN A 119 -11.35 -6.60 -5.63
N ASN A 120 -10.22 -6.65 -6.36
CA ASN A 120 -9.90 -6.13 -7.69
C ASN A 120 -9.69 -4.61 -7.92
N ILE A 121 -8.41 -4.24 -8.12
CA ILE A 121 -8.06 -3.13 -9.02
C ILE A 121 -7.78 -3.74 -10.40
N VAL A 122 -8.70 -3.43 -11.32
CA VAL A 122 -8.53 -3.58 -12.76
C VAL A 122 -7.59 -2.50 -13.31
N ASP A 123 -6.73 -2.92 -14.24
CA ASP A 123 -5.98 -2.05 -15.13
C ASP A 123 -6.91 -1.03 -15.80
N VAL A 124 -6.57 0.26 -15.74
CA VAL A 124 -7.16 1.25 -16.64
C VAL A 124 -6.09 2.20 -17.18
N ASN A 125 -5.50 1.82 -18.31
CA ASN A 125 -4.98 2.77 -19.27
C ASN A 125 -6.14 3.23 -20.16
N MET A 126 -6.57 4.50 -20.02
CA MET A 126 -7.03 5.41 -21.09
C MET A 126 -7.99 6.48 -20.54
N ALA A 127 -7.58 7.74 -20.63
CA ALA A 127 -8.36 8.80 -21.30
C ALA A 127 -7.52 10.09 -21.30
N ILE A 128 -6.95 10.41 -22.47
CA ILE A 128 -6.40 11.75 -22.75
C ILE A 128 -7.58 12.60 -23.22
N GLN A 129 -7.97 13.60 -22.44
CA GLN A 129 -8.66 14.78 -22.97
C GLN A 129 -8.46 15.98 -22.04
N SER A 130 -7.94 17.06 -22.65
CA SER A 130 -7.80 18.42 -22.12
C SER A 130 -6.76 18.60 -21.00
N THR A 131 -5.47 18.56 -21.36
CA THR A 131 -4.36 18.89 -20.47
C THR A 131 -4.31 20.40 -20.21
N SER A 132 -5.08 20.88 -19.24
CA SER A 132 -4.48 21.87 -18.33
C SER A 132 -3.28 21.17 -17.69
N ALA A 133 -2.09 21.79 -17.74
CA ALA A 133 -0.91 21.21 -17.13
C ALA A 133 -1.22 20.90 -15.64
N LEU A 134 -0.97 19.66 -15.21
CA LEU A 134 -1.15 19.25 -13.81
C LEU A 134 -0.29 20.17 -12.92
N ARG A 135 -0.91 20.79 -11.91
CA ARG A 135 -0.22 21.78 -11.07
C ARG A 135 0.81 21.13 -10.16
N ARG A 136 1.93 21.83 -9.94
CA ARG A 136 3.06 21.42 -9.08
C ARG A 136 3.60 22.64 -8.33
N ASP A 137 2.76 23.25 -7.51
CA ASP A 137 3.05 24.50 -6.80
C ASP A 137 4.09 24.34 -5.68
N PHE A 138 4.33 23.10 -5.23
CA PHE A 138 5.33 22.75 -4.23
C PHE A 138 5.90 21.35 -4.50
N SER A 139 6.99 21.01 -3.81
CA SER A 139 7.66 19.72 -3.91
C SER A 139 7.45 18.89 -2.65
N LEU A 140 7.38 17.58 -2.82
CA LEU A 140 7.29 16.59 -1.76
C LEU A 140 8.65 15.87 -1.58
N PRO A 141 8.83 15.12 -0.48
CA PRO A 141 9.91 14.14 -0.39
C PRO A 141 9.93 13.20 -1.61
N GLU A 142 11.13 12.71 -1.96
CA GLU A 142 11.33 11.83 -3.13
C GLU A 142 10.51 10.53 -3.03
N THR A 143 10.38 9.98 -1.83
CA THR A 143 9.60 8.76 -1.56
C THR A 143 8.13 8.95 -1.90
N ASP A 144 7.55 10.10 -1.56
CA ASP A 144 6.14 10.41 -1.83
C ASP A 144 5.92 10.74 -3.30
N THR A 145 6.83 11.51 -3.89
CA THR A 145 6.77 11.84 -5.32
C THR A 145 6.82 10.58 -6.18
N THR A 146 7.74 9.66 -5.88
CA THR A 146 7.84 8.36 -6.57
C THR A 146 6.58 7.53 -6.43
N PHE A 147 6.00 7.49 -5.22
CA PHE A 147 4.73 6.79 -4.98
C PHE A 147 3.59 7.39 -5.81
N LEU A 148 3.45 8.71 -5.81
CA LEU A 148 2.40 9.42 -6.54
C LEU A 148 2.56 9.28 -8.05
N ASP A 149 3.77 9.42 -8.59
CA ASP A 149 4.02 9.29 -10.03
C ASP A 149 3.69 7.87 -10.54
N THR A 150 3.94 6.86 -9.71
CA THR A 150 3.71 5.45 -10.06
C THR A 150 2.23 5.06 -9.92
N ASN A 151 1.58 5.46 -8.83
CA ASN A 151 0.25 4.96 -8.46
C ASN A 151 -0.88 5.95 -8.78
N HIS A 152 -0.56 7.23 -8.97
CA HIS A 152 -1.51 8.31 -9.19
C HIS A 152 -1.00 9.31 -10.23
N PRO A 153 -0.71 8.90 -11.48
CA PRO A 153 0.01 9.72 -12.47
C PRO A 153 -0.66 11.07 -12.81
N ASN A 154 -1.96 11.22 -12.50
CA ASN A 154 -2.71 12.45 -12.67
C ASN A 154 -2.80 13.29 -11.38
N TRP A 155 -1.90 13.10 -10.41
CA TRP A 155 -1.91 13.87 -9.17
C TRP A 155 -1.54 15.35 -9.41
N GLU A 156 -1.90 16.23 -8.49
CA GLU A 156 -1.52 17.66 -8.48
C GLU A 156 -1.01 18.10 -7.11
N ALA A 157 -0.01 18.99 -7.08
CA ALA A 157 0.38 19.76 -5.90
C ALA A 157 -0.13 21.19 -6.08
N ILE A 158 -1.11 21.57 -5.26
CA ILE A 158 -1.78 22.87 -5.34
C ILE A 158 -1.60 23.60 -4.02
N THR A 159 -1.21 24.87 -4.09
CA THR A 159 -1.26 25.78 -2.95
C THR A 159 -2.47 26.69 -3.11
N ASP A 160 -3.45 26.58 -2.21
CA ASP A 160 -4.63 27.45 -2.18
C ASP A 160 -4.68 28.21 -0.86
N ASN A 161 -4.65 29.55 -0.94
CA ASN A 161 -4.58 30.43 0.24
C ASN A 161 -3.47 30.05 1.24
N GLY A 162 -2.32 29.59 0.73
CA GLY A 162 -1.18 29.16 1.54
C GLY A 162 -1.29 27.75 2.14
N ILE A 163 -2.37 27.03 1.87
CA ILE A 163 -2.53 25.64 2.30
C ILE A 163 -2.10 24.70 1.17
N PRO A 164 -1.11 23.82 1.39
CA PRO A 164 -0.66 22.86 0.40
C PRO A 164 -1.58 21.64 0.36
N TYR A 165 -2.10 21.33 -0.83
CA TYR A 165 -2.94 20.18 -1.12
C TYR A 165 -2.27 19.27 -2.14
N ILE A 166 -2.35 17.96 -1.89
CA ILE A 166 -2.17 16.94 -2.93
C ILE A 166 -3.55 16.52 -3.42
N ILE A 167 -3.79 16.64 -4.73
CA ILE A 167 -5.02 16.20 -5.37
C ILE A 167 -4.77 14.93 -6.15
N LEU A 168 -5.54 13.88 -5.88
CA LEU A 168 -5.56 12.63 -6.63
C LEU A 168 -6.80 12.66 -7.53
N ASN A 169 -6.63 12.99 -8.81
CA ASN A 169 -7.76 13.30 -9.71
C ASN A 169 -8.69 12.10 -10.02
N ASN A 170 -8.17 10.87 -9.98
CA ASN A 170 -8.89 9.64 -10.32
C ASN A 170 -8.83 8.64 -9.16
N PHE A 171 -9.20 9.08 -7.95
CA PHE A 171 -9.18 8.24 -6.77
C PHE A 171 -10.31 7.18 -6.86
N PRO A 172 -9.98 5.88 -6.79
CA PRO A 172 -10.98 4.82 -6.88
C PRO A 172 -11.83 4.75 -5.61
N VAL A 173 -13.10 4.44 -5.78
CA VAL A 173 -14.07 4.29 -4.68
C VAL A 173 -14.71 2.91 -4.79
N PRO A 174 -14.82 2.14 -3.69
CA PRO A 174 -15.37 0.79 -3.73
C PRO A 174 -16.86 0.79 -4.13
N PRO A 175 -17.38 -0.32 -4.68
CA PRO A 175 -18.80 -0.47 -4.94
C PRO A 175 -19.63 -0.26 -3.67
N GLY A 176 -20.75 0.45 -3.76
CA GLY A 176 -21.58 0.81 -2.60
C GLY A 176 -21.70 2.32 -2.38
N TYR A 177 -21.01 3.13 -3.19
CA TYR A 177 -21.15 4.59 -3.23
C TYR A 177 -21.82 5.07 -4.53
N ASN A 178 -22.23 6.34 -4.54
CA ASN A 178 -22.80 7.05 -5.69
C ASN A 178 -21.81 7.28 -6.85
N HIS A 179 -20.51 7.14 -6.61
CA HIS A 179 -19.45 7.31 -7.60
C HIS A 179 -18.41 6.19 -7.49
N SER A 180 -17.93 5.67 -8.63
CA SER A 180 -16.82 4.70 -8.69
C SER A 180 -15.44 5.35 -8.67
N THR A 181 -15.37 6.64 -9.01
CA THR A 181 -14.14 7.44 -9.04
C THR A 181 -14.44 8.88 -8.66
N VAL A 182 -13.57 9.50 -7.87
CA VAL A 182 -13.67 10.90 -7.43
C VAL A 182 -12.28 11.55 -7.42
N LYS A 183 -12.22 12.86 -7.18
CA LYS A 183 -11.02 13.52 -6.71
C LYS A 183 -10.90 13.34 -5.19
N ALA A 184 -9.71 13.02 -4.72
CA ALA A 184 -9.37 13.04 -3.30
C ALA A 184 -8.27 14.09 -3.05
N ALA A 185 -8.47 15.01 -2.12
CA ALA A 185 -7.46 15.96 -1.69
C ALA A 185 -6.93 15.60 -0.30
N ILE A 186 -5.66 15.86 -0.07
CA ILE A 186 -4.96 15.67 1.20
C ILE A 186 -4.21 16.97 1.51
N ILE A 187 -4.41 17.52 2.71
CA ILE A 187 -3.61 18.67 3.17
C ILE A 187 -2.26 18.16 3.66
N ILE A 188 -1.17 18.71 3.15
CA ILE A 188 0.17 18.45 3.69
C ILE A 188 0.37 19.31 4.93
N THR A 189 0.32 18.68 6.10
CA THR A 189 0.42 19.40 7.38
C THR A 189 1.81 19.99 7.59
N SER A 190 1.87 21.14 8.27
CA SER A 190 3.15 21.75 8.62
C SER A 190 3.96 20.81 9.51
N GLY A 191 5.19 20.51 9.10
CA GLY A 191 6.06 19.54 9.79
C GLY A 191 5.95 18.10 9.27
N TYR A 192 5.13 17.83 8.25
CA TYR A 192 5.17 16.57 7.51
C TYR A 192 6.59 16.29 6.97
N PRO A 193 7.12 15.05 7.04
CA PRO A 193 6.45 13.79 7.43
C PRO A 193 6.39 13.48 8.94
N LEU A 194 6.91 14.36 9.81
CA LEU A 194 6.82 14.15 11.26
C LEU A 194 5.43 14.47 11.81
N ALA A 195 4.73 15.41 11.18
CA ALA A 195 3.34 15.73 11.49
C ALA A 195 2.37 14.78 10.77
N ALA A 196 1.32 14.39 11.49
CA ALA A 196 0.31 13.48 10.98
C ALA A 196 -0.53 14.10 9.85
N LEU A 197 -0.98 13.25 8.93
CA LEU A 197 -2.07 13.53 8.01
C LEU A 197 -3.34 12.85 8.55
N ASP A 198 -4.47 13.56 8.56
CA ASP A 198 -5.68 13.12 9.30
C ASP A 198 -7.01 13.38 8.57
N MET A 199 -6.96 13.91 7.34
CA MET A 199 -8.17 14.29 6.60
C MET A 199 -8.04 13.97 5.13
N VAL A 200 -9.19 13.62 4.55
CA VAL A 200 -9.39 13.56 3.10
C VAL A 200 -10.57 14.43 2.71
N TYR A 201 -10.50 15.01 1.51
CA TYR A 201 -11.56 15.83 0.95
C TYR A 201 -11.96 15.24 -0.40
N PHE A 202 -13.25 15.01 -0.61
CA PHE A 202 -13.76 14.39 -1.84
C PHE A 202 -14.49 15.40 -2.71
N PHE A 203 -14.33 15.25 -4.02
CA PHE A 203 -15.13 15.93 -5.03
C PHE A 203 -15.36 15.01 -6.25
N PRO A 204 -16.60 14.77 -6.68
CA PRO A 204 -17.85 15.17 -6.04
C PRO A 204 -18.07 14.53 -4.67
N ASP A 205 -19.07 15.01 -3.93
CA ASP A 205 -19.47 14.48 -2.63
C ASP A 205 -19.83 12.98 -2.72
N LEU A 206 -19.33 12.21 -1.77
CA LEU A 206 -19.68 10.80 -1.64
C LEU A 206 -20.94 10.62 -0.79
N ALA A 207 -21.77 9.70 -1.22
CA ALA A 207 -22.93 9.20 -0.50
C ALA A 207 -23.05 7.69 -0.71
N ARG A 208 -23.50 6.96 0.32
CA ARG A 208 -23.71 5.52 0.21
C ARG A 208 -24.93 5.25 -0.68
N ALA A 209 -24.82 4.24 -1.54
CA ALA A 209 -25.88 3.81 -2.45
C ALA A 209 -27.06 3.16 -1.70
N ASP A 210 -26.85 2.68 -0.47
CA ASP A 210 -27.89 2.14 0.41
C ASP A 210 -28.66 3.23 1.19
N GLY A 211 -28.32 4.50 0.99
CA GLY A 211 -28.97 5.65 1.62
C GLY A 211 -28.58 5.88 3.09
N ARG A 212 -27.67 5.09 3.67
CA ARG A 212 -27.16 5.36 5.03
C ARG A 212 -26.29 6.62 5.03
N MET A 213 -26.42 7.40 6.11
CA MET A 213 -25.64 8.63 6.26
C MET A 213 -24.19 8.31 6.59
N ILE A 214 -23.26 9.02 5.94
CA ILE A 214 -21.85 9.00 6.29
C ILE A 214 -21.61 10.04 7.39
N ASN A 215 -20.99 9.62 8.50
CA ASN A 215 -20.71 10.50 9.62
C ASN A 215 -19.39 11.28 9.44
N ALA A 216 -19.26 12.40 10.18
CA ALA A 216 -18.08 13.29 10.20
C ALA A 216 -17.79 13.99 8.86
N LEU A 217 -18.85 14.33 8.12
CA LEU A 217 -18.78 15.14 6.91
C LEU A 217 -18.94 16.63 7.21
N ALA A 218 -18.19 17.47 6.50
CA ALA A 218 -18.33 18.92 6.52
C ALA A 218 -17.94 19.53 5.16
N PRO A 219 -18.48 20.70 4.78
CA PRO A 219 -18.02 21.39 3.59
C PRO A 219 -16.61 21.97 3.79
N HIS A 220 -15.81 22.01 2.73
CA HIS A 220 -14.51 22.68 2.68
C HIS A 220 -14.26 23.23 1.27
N THR A 221 -13.66 24.42 1.19
CA THR A 221 -13.41 25.06 -0.11
C THR A 221 -11.95 24.85 -0.53
N ILE A 222 -11.73 24.39 -1.76
CA ILE A 222 -10.40 24.30 -2.39
C ILE A 222 -10.49 24.96 -3.76
N CYS A 223 -9.69 26.01 -3.99
CA CYS A 223 -9.67 26.80 -5.23
C CYS A 223 -11.07 27.30 -5.66
N GLY A 224 -11.89 27.71 -4.70
CA GLY A 224 -13.26 28.18 -4.93
C GLY A 224 -14.30 27.09 -5.20
N GLN A 225 -13.88 25.82 -5.34
CA GLN A 225 -14.76 24.67 -5.46
C GLN A 225 -15.14 24.15 -4.07
N GLN A 226 -16.40 23.74 -3.87
CA GLN A 226 -16.84 23.05 -2.65
C GLN A 226 -16.47 21.56 -2.71
N TRP A 227 -15.88 21.06 -1.63
CA TRP A 227 -15.47 19.68 -1.42
C TRP A 227 -16.08 19.15 -0.13
N GLN A 228 -16.31 17.85 -0.09
CA GLN A 228 -16.75 17.15 1.09
C GLN A 228 -15.54 16.73 1.93
N ARG A 229 -15.29 17.43 3.04
CA ARG A 229 -14.29 17.02 4.03
C ARG A 229 -14.79 15.83 4.83
N TRP A 230 -13.91 14.85 5.02
CA TRP A 230 -14.16 13.71 5.87
C TRP A 230 -13.02 13.53 6.88
N SER A 231 -13.34 13.72 8.17
CA SER A 231 -12.36 13.65 9.25
C SER A 231 -12.18 12.22 9.77
N ARG A 232 -10.93 11.77 9.86
CA ARG A 232 -10.55 10.45 10.37
C ARG A 232 -9.21 10.53 11.11
N HIS A 233 -9.24 10.33 12.42
CA HIS A 233 -8.02 10.26 13.21
C HIS A 233 -7.54 8.81 13.32
N TYR A 234 -6.26 8.60 13.11
CA TYR A 234 -5.59 7.32 13.35
C TYR A 234 -4.23 7.56 14.01
N GLY A 235 -3.69 6.52 14.64
CA GLY A 235 -2.37 6.60 15.28
C GLY A 235 -1.27 6.72 14.24
N TRP A 236 -0.88 7.96 13.91
CA TRP A 236 0.24 8.24 13.01
C TRP A 236 1.56 7.81 13.65
N ARG A 237 2.30 6.95 12.96
CA ARG A 237 3.60 6.42 13.42
C ARG A 237 4.73 7.27 12.87
N HIS A 238 5.39 8.01 13.75
CA HIS A 238 6.45 8.95 13.39
C HIS A 238 7.64 8.23 12.74
N GLY A 239 8.04 8.67 11.55
CA GLY A 239 9.14 8.07 10.79
C GLY A 239 8.79 6.78 10.04
N VAL A 240 7.53 6.36 10.11
CA VAL A 240 7.01 5.12 9.51
C VAL A 240 5.91 5.43 8.51
N ASP A 241 4.94 6.23 8.95
CA ASP A 241 3.82 6.64 8.13
C ASP A 241 4.25 7.81 7.24
N ASP A 242 3.84 7.72 5.99
CA ASP A 242 4.06 8.71 4.94
C ASP A 242 2.77 8.86 4.12
N LEU A 243 2.85 9.55 2.99
CA LEU A 243 1.71 9.77 2.12
C LEU A 243 1.15 8.45 1.57
N THR A 244 2.00 7.44 1.36
CA THR A 244 1.60 6.10 0.93
C THR A 244 0.64 5.51 1.96
N ILE A 245 1.05 5.51 3.24
CA ILE A 245 0.21 4.97 4.31
C ILE A 245 -1.10 5.75 4.44
N HIS A 246 -1.05 7.08 4.33
CA HIS A 246 -2.26 7.89 4.41
C HIS A 246 -3.26 7.58 3.29
N VAL A 247 -2.79 7.48 2.04
CA VAL A 247 -3.64 7.11 0.89
C VAL A 247 -4.28 5.73 1.07
N GLU A 248 -3.53 4.78 1.63
CA GLU A 248 -4.05 3.45 1.89
C GLU A 248 -5.03 3.40 3.06
N ARG A 249 -4.87 4.27 4.07
CA ARG A 249 -5.87 4.49 5.11
C ARG A 249 -7.16 5.06 4.55
N ILE A 250 -7.08 6.00 3.61
CA ILE A 250 -8.28 6.56 2.94
C ILE A 250 -9.10 5.45 2.26
N LYS A 251 -8.45 4.52 1.57
CA LYS A 251 -9.14 3.36 0.97
C LYS A 251 -9.83 2.51 2.04
N SER A 252 -9.10 2.16 3.11
CA SER A 252 -9.68 1.42 4.25
C SER A 252 -10.90 2.13 4.84
N TRP A 253 -10.85 3.45 5.00
CA TRP A 253 -11.99 4.20 5.57
C TRP A 253 -13.26 4.12 4.72
N LEU A 254 -13.12 4.03 3.41
CA LEU A 254 -14.25 3.84 2.50
C LEU A 254 -14.84 2.44 2.67
N ASP A 255 -13.99 1.42 2.73
CA ASP A 255 -14.43 0.03 2.94
C ASP A 255 -15.12 -0.11 4.32
N ASP A 256 -14.46 0.36 5.38
CA ASP A 256 -14.96 0.32 6.77
C ASP A 256 -16.29 1.06 6.94
N GLU A 257 -16.46 2.17 6.21
CA GLU A 257 -17.70 2.92 6.26
C GLU A 257 -18.86 2.12 5.68
N LEU A 258 -18.69 1.31 4.63
CA LEU A 258 -19.75 0.47 4.08
C LEU A 258 -20.18 -0.68 5.01
N CYS A 259 -19.30 -1.12 5.90
CA CYS A 259 -19.59 -2.16 6.90
C CYS A 259 -20.44 -1.69 8.08
N LYS A 260 -20.61 -0.37 8.28
CA LYS A 260 -21.48 0.20 9.33
C LYS A 260 -22.95 0.11 8.94
#